data_AF-A0A9D9SEL6-F1
#
_entry.id   AF-A0A9D9SEL6-F1
#
_cell.length_a   1.000
_cell.length_b   1.000
_cell.length_c   1.000
_cell.angle_alpha   90.00
_cell.angle_beta   90.00
_cell.angle_gamma   90.00
#
_symmetry.space_group_name_H-M   'P 1'
#
loop_
_entity.id
_entity.type
_entity.pdbx_description
1 polymer ?
#
loop_
_entity_poly.entity_id
_entity_poly.type
_entity_poly.pdbx_seq_one_letter_code
_entity_poly.pdbx_strand_id
1 'polypeptide(L)'
;MGSTENINVADARFQSLLGRYLQLRSVGDGGQAENLHLDEDTLAAFTEGNLTMREATPIVGHLSDCSFCRHKTSELIRLDLAFAGDKISPNTVESREPAKVSEVLSGILSRLFGAGDAAVFAHEEKPEETDAEPDKEDGAKT
;
A
#
# COMPACT_ATOMS: atom_id res chain seq x y z
N MET A 1 9.48 50.51 5.81
CA MET A 1 9.93 49.95 4.52
C MET A 1 10.89 48.80 4.82
N GLY A 2 10.39 47.58 5.08
CA GLY A 2 11.24 46.45 5.51
C GLY A 2 10.66 45.05 5.28
N SER A 3 9.50 44.93 4.62
CA SER A 3 8.86 43.62 4.40
C SER A 3 9.24 42.97 3.06
N THR A 4 9.60 43.75 2.05
CA THR A 4 9.91 43.23 0.70
C THR A 4 11.27 42.55 0.59
N GLU A 5 12.27 43.01 1.35
CA GLU A 5 13.60 42.38 1.38
C GLU A 5 13.57 41.01 2.09
N ASN A 6 12.79 40.89 3.18
CA ASN A 6 12.66 39.64 3.92
C ASN A 6 11.95 38.55 3.12
N ILE A 7 10.96 38.92 2.30
CA ILE A 7 10.26 38.00 1.39
C ILE A 7 11.23 37.49 0.31
N ASN A 8 12.09 38.36 -0.25
CA ASN A 8 13.07 37.98 -1.26
C ASN A 8 14.12 36.99 -0.70
N VAL A 9 14.58 37.20 0.54
CA VAL A 9 15.53 36.29 1.22
C VAL A 9 14.89 34.94 1.53
N ALA A 10 13.62 34.91 1.96
CA ALA A 10 12.90 33.66 2.19
C ALA A 10 12.67 32.88 0.89
N ASP A 11 12.32 33.58 -0.19
CA ASP A 11 12.09 33.00 -1.50
C ASP A 11 13.39 32.46 -2.12
N ALA A 12 14.50 33.18 -1.97
CA ALA A 12 15.83 32.70 -2.38
C ALA A 12 16.27 31.44 -1.61
N ARG A 13 15.95 31.36 -0.31
CA ARG A 13 16.21 30.15 0.50
C ARG A 13 15.34 28.99 0.06
N PHE A 14 14.06 29.24 -0.20
CA PHE A 14 13.14 28.21 -0.68
C PHE A 14 13.56 27.70 -2.06
N GLN A 15 13.90 28.59 -2.99
CA GLN A 15 14.42 28.24 -4.31
C GLN A 15 15.75 27.47 -4.22
N SER A 16 16.62 27.82 -3.28
CA SER A 16 17.87 27.06 -3.05
C SER A 16 17.61 25.66 -2.49
N LEU A 17 16.67 25.52 -1.54
CA LEU A 17 16.30 24.22 -0.97
C LEU A 17 15.58 23.36 -2.00
N LEU A 18 14.65 23.93 -2.76
CA LEU A 18 13.95 23.29 -3.85
C LEU A 18 14.93 22.89 -4.96
N GLY A 19 15.86 23.77 -5.33
CA GLY A 19 16.92 23.47 -6.29
C GLY A 19 17.80 22.31 -5.84
N ARG A 20 18.23 22.30 -4.56
CA ARG A 20 18.98 21.18 -3.98
C ARG A 20 18.15 19.89 -3.95
N TYR A 21 16.88 19.96 -3.58
CA TYR A 21 15.98 18.81 -3.56
C TYR A 21 15.76 18.24 -4.97
N LEU A 22 15.48 19.10 -5.95
CA LEU A 22 15.32 18.73 -7.35
C LEU A 22 16.62 18.19 -7.93
N GLN A 23 17.78 18.68 -7.51
CA GLN A 23 19.08 18.17 -7.95
C GLN A 23 19.44 16.83 -7.31
N LEU A 24 19.10 16.62 -6.04
CA LEU A 24 19.20 15.31 -5.39
C LEU A 24 18.24 14.31 -6.05
N ARG A 25 17.05 14.76 -6.43
CA ARG A 25 16.07 13.93 -7.14
C ARG A 25 16.47 13.68 -8.58
N SER A 26 17.00 14.66 -9.32
CA SER A 26 17.40 14.48 -10.72
C SER A 26 18.66 13.63 -10.87
N VAL A 27 19.57 13.67 -9.88
CA VAL A 27 20.66 12.69 -9.76
C VAL A 27 20.12 11.31 -9.36
N GLY A 28 18.99 11.24 -8.65
CA GLY A 28 18.28 9.99 -8.34
C GLY A 28 17.32 9.47 -9.41
N ASP A 29 16.98 10.26 -10.43
CA ASP A 29 15.94 9.99 -11.44
C ASP A 29 16.54 9.74 -12.84
N GLY A 30 17.87 9.73 -12.94
CA GLY A 30 18.61 9.37 -14.15
C GLY A 30 19.04 7.89 -14.16
N GLY A 31 18.10 6.94 -14.21
CA GLY A 31 18.34 5.59 -14.75
C GLY A 31 19.50 4.75 -14.19
N GLN A 32 19.93 4.98 -12.95
CA GLN A 32 21.02 4.22 -12.29
C GLN A 32 20.71 3.85 -10.83
N ALA A 33 19.64 4.36 -10.22
CA ALA A 33 19.26 4.06 -8.84
C ALA A 33 18.44 2.77 -8.67
N GLU A 34 17.84 2.24 -9.75
CA GLU A 34 17.26 0.88 -9.78
C GLU A 34 18.35 -0.22 -9.75
N ASN A 35 19.63 0.13 -9.84
CA ASN A 35 20.76 -0.81 -9.82
C ASN A 35 21.49 -0.88 -8.47
N LEU A 36 21.03 -0.17 -7.43
CA LEU A 36 21.73 -0.23 -6.14
C LEU A 36 21.39 -1.51 -5.37
N HIS A 37 20.15 -1.99 -5.50
CA HIS A 37 19.61 -3.12 -4.77
C HIS A 37 18.66 -3.91 -5.66
N LEU A 38 18.58 -5.23 -5.42
CA LEU A 38 17.60 -6.10 -6.06
C LEU A 38 16.18 -5.73 -5.62
N ASP A 39 15.24 -5.76 -6.56
CA ASP A 39 13.82 -5.60 -6.28
C ASP A 39 13.27 -6.75 -5.43
N GLU A 40 12.12 -6.49 -4.80
CA GLU A 40 11.46 -7.45 -3.90
C GLU A 40 11.08 -8.76 -4.60
N ASP A 41 10.59 -8.70 -5.84
CA ASP A 41 10.12 -9.87 -6.59
C ASP A 41 11.29 -10.81 -6.93
N THR A 42 12.43 -10.25 -7.33
CA THR A 42 13.66 -10.98 -7.62
C THR A 42 14.21 -11.63 -6.36
N LEU A 43 14.19 -10.92 -5.22
CA LEU A 43 14.61 -11.48 -3.94
C LEU A 43 13.69 -12.63 -3.49
N ALA A 44 12.38 -12.48 -3.64
CA ALA A 44 11.39 -13.52 -3.32
C ALA A 44 11.60 -14.76 -4.20
N ALA A 45 11.64 -14.58 -5.52
CA ALA A 45 11.88 -15.66 -6.48
C ALA A 45 13.21 -16.39 -6.21
N PHE A 46 14.26 -15.65 -5.80
CA PHE A 46 15.53 -16.24 -5.40
C PHE A 46 15.43 -17.06 -4.12
N THR A 47 14.78 -16.55 -3.07
CA THR A 47 14.63 -17.27 -1.79
C THR A 47 13.74 -18.50 -1.91
N GLU A 48 12.74 -18.46 -2.79
CA GLU A 48 11.83 -19.59 -3.05
C GLU A 48 12.44 -20.65 -3.98
N GLY A 49 13.59 -20.36 -4.61
CA GLY A 49 14.23 -21.26 -5.57
C GLY A 49 13.52 -21.33 -6.92
N ASN A 50 12.73 -20.32 -7.28
CA ASN A 50 11.98 -20.23 -8.53
C ASN A 50 12.81 -19.70 -9.72
N LEU A 51 14.12 -19.49 -9.52
CA LEU A 51 15.04 -19.00 -10.54
C LEU A 51 15.89 -20.12 -11.12
N THR A 52 16.17 -20.04 -12.43
CA THR A 52 17.14 -20.91 -13.07
C THR A 52 18.56 -20.60 -12.60
N MET A 53 19.49 -21.53 -12.78
CA MET A 53 20.90 -21.32 -12.43
C MET A 53 21.52 -20.08 -13.11
N ARG A 54 21.08 -19.78 -14.34
CA ARG A 54 21.55 -18.61 -15.10
C ARG A 54 21.06 -17.30 -14.50
N GLU A 55 19.84 -17.28 -13.97
CA GLU A 55 19.23 -16.10 -13.33
C GLU A 55 19.73 -15.91 -11.90
N ALA A 56 20.00 -17.00 -11.17
CA ALA A 56 20.53 -16.95 -9.81
C ALA A 56 21.98 -16.45 -9.74
N THR A 57 22.80 -16.71 -10.78
CA THR A 57 24.23 -16.35 -10.80
C THR A 57 24.49 -14.85 -10.57
N PRO A 58 23.88 -13.92 -11.32
CA PRO A 58 24.08 -12.48 -11.08
C PRO A 58 23.56 -12.02 -9.71
N ILE A 59 22.50 -12.66 -9.19
CA ILE A 59 21.93 -12.35 -7.88
C ILE A 59 22.91 -12.73 -6.77
N VAL A 60 23.52 -13.92 -6.84
CA VAL A 60 24.54 -14.36 -5.88
C VAL A 60 25.74 -13.40 -5.88
N GLY A 61 26.18 -12.96 -7.07
CA GLY A 61 27.24 -11.95 -7.18
C GLY A 61 26.85 -10.60 -6.55
N HIS A 62 25.60 -10.16 -6.70
CA HIS A 62 25.14 -8.96 -6.02
C HIS A 62 25.10 -9.14 -4.49
N LEU A 63 24.62 -10.29 -4.00
CA LEU A 63 24.51 -10.58 -2.56
C LEU A 63 25.86 -10.73 -1.84
N SER A 64 26.94 -11.12 -2.54
CA SER A 64 28.28 -11.12 -1.95
C SER A 64 28.74 -9.70 -1.65
N ASP A 65 28.43 -8.77 -2.55
CA ASP A 65 28.98 -7.42 -2.53
C ASP A 65 28.04 -6.41 -1.84
N CYS A 66 26.76 -6.77 -1.66
CA CYS A 66 25.71 -5.90 -1.12
C CYS A 66 25.16 -6.42 0.23
N SER A 67 25.60 -5.79 1.33
CA SER A 67 25.15 -6.14 2.69
C SER A 67 23.65 -5.90 2.92
N PHE A 68 23.07 -4.89 2.28
CA PHE A 68 21.65 -4.57 2.36
C PHE A 68 20.78 -5.69 1.79
N CYS A 69 21.05 -6.10 0.54
CA CYS A 69 20.29 -7.18 -0.08
C CYS A 69 20.48 -8.49 0.67
N ARG A 70 21.70 -8.78 1.14
CA ARG A 70 21.97 -9.95 1.99
C ARG A 70 21.15 -9.93 3.29
N HIS A 71 21.01 -8.77 3.94
CA HIS A 71 20.18 -8.65 5.12
C HIS A 71 18.70 -8.88 4.80
N LYS A 72 18.15 -8.25 3.75
CA LYS A 72 16.77 -8.50 3.31
C LYS A 72 16.52 -9.98 3.01
N THR A 73 17.40 -10.65 2.25
CA THR A 73 17.30 -12.09 1.98
C THR A 73 17.29 -12.91 3.27
N SER A 74 18.10 -12.53 4.28
CA SER A 74 18.11 -13.22 5.56
C SER A 74 16.80 -13.07 6.35
N GLU A 75 16.13 -11.90 6.27
CA GLU A 75 14.83 -11.69 6.90
C GLU A 75 13.73 -12.50 6.21
N LEU A 76 13.74 -12.58 4.88
CA LEU A 76 12.81 -13.43 4.12
C LEU A 76 12.96 -14.90 4.48
N ILE A 77 14.19 -15.41 4.58
CA ILE A 77 14.46 -16.79 5.01
C ILE A 77 14.01 -17.03 6.45
N ARG A 78 14.21 -16.07 7.36
CA ARG A 78 13.73 -16.19 8.76
C ARG A 78 12.21 -16.27 8.81
N LEU A 79 11.53 -15.48 7.99
CA LEU A 79 10.08 -15.52 7.87
C LEU A 79 9.59 -16.88 7.33
N ASP A 80 10.23 -17.39 6.27
CA ASP A 80 9.94 -18.71 5.71
C ASP A 80 10.13 -19.83 6.74
N LEU A 81 11.23 -19.80 7.50
CA LEU A 81 11.48 -20.74 8.58
C LEU A 81 10.46 -20.66 9.72
N ALA A 82 9.98 -19.45 10.05
CA ALA A 82 8.92 -19.27 11.04
C ALA A 82 7.62 -19.95 10.59
N PHE A 83 7.26 -19.80 9.31
CA PHE A 83 6.11 -20.50 8.74
C PHE A 83 6.32 -22.01 8.58
N ALA A 84 7.54 -22.48 8.31
CA ALA A 84 7.82 -23.91 8.20
C ALA A 84 7.66 -24.67 9.54
N GLY A 85 7.87 -23.98 10.67
CA GLY A 85 7.61 -24.51 12.02
C GLY A 85 6.12 -24.61 12.34
N ASP A 86 5.33 -23.67 11.84
CA ASP A 86 3.88 -23.72 11.83
C ASP A 86 3.43 -24.61 10.68
N LYS A 87 3.55 -25.93 10.85
CA LYS A 87 2.73 -26.86 10.06
C LYS A 87 1.28 -26.52 10.34
N ILE A 88 0.73 -25.61 9.54
CA ILE A 88 -0.70 -25.48 9.33
C ILE A 88 -1.08 -26.84 8.78
N SER A 89 -1.42 -27.78 9.68
CA SER A 89 -2.29 -28.89 9.34
C SER A 89 -3.37 -28.24 8.48
N PRO A 90 -3.58 -28.67 7.22
CA PRO A 90 -4.70 -28.16 6.46
C PRO A 90 -5.89 -28.39 7.38
N ASN A 91 -6.38 -27.31 7.98
CA ASN A 91 -7.60 -27.38 8.74
C ASN A 91 -8.53 -28.02 7.72
N THR A 92 -9.00 -29.21 8.04
CA THR A 92 -10.24 -29.72 7.49
C THR A 92 -11.23 -28.62 7.78
N VAL A 93 -11.31 -27.65 6.88
CA VAL A 93 -12.43 -26.75 6.77
C VAL A 93 -13.51 -27.72 6.36
N GLU A 94 -14.18 -28.30 7.37
CA GLU A 94 -15.50 -28.83 7.17
C GLU A 94 -16.20 -27.79 6.32
N SER A 95 -16.60 -28.19 5.11
CA SER A 95 -17.36 -27.38 4.18
C SER A 95 -18.71 -27.05 4.81
N ARG A 96 -18.71 -26.17 5.81
CA ARG A 96 -19.86 -25.35 6.14
C ARG A 96 -19.84 -24.28 5.07
N GLU A 97 -20.83 -24.38 4.18
CA GLU A 97 -21.15 -23.35 3.20
C GLU A 97 -20.93 -21.97 3.83
N PRO A 98 -20.32 -21.01 3.11
CA PRO A 98 -20.11 -19.67 3.66
C PRO A 98 -21.48 -19.10 4.00
N ALA A 99 -21.78 -19.02 5.29
CA ALA A 99 -23.01 -18.48 5.80
C ALA A 99 -23.00 -16.97 5.53
N LYS A 100 -23.44 -16.57 4.32
CA LYS A 100 -23.66 -15.19 3.87
C LYS A 100 -22.42 -14.27 3.94
N VAL A 101 -22.24 -13.45 2.89
CA VAL A 101 -21.14 -12.44 2.84
C VAL A 101 -21.16 -11.53 4.08
N SER A 102 -22.34 -11.28 4.64
CA SER A 102 -22.53 -10.53 5.87
C SER A 102 -21.79 -11.12 7.07
N GLU A 103 -21.74 -12.44 7.26
CA GLU A 103 -21.10 -13.02 8.45
C GLU A 103 -19.58 -13.02 8.34
N VAL A 104 -19.05 -13.19 7.12
CA VAL A 104 -17.61 -13.04 6.84
C VAL A 104 -17.16 -11.61 7.12
N LEU A 105 -17.89 -10.62 6.60
CA LEU A 105 -17.58 -9.21 6.83
C LEU A 105 -17.73 -8.85 8.32
N SER A 106 -18.78 -9.36 8.98
CA SER A 106 -18.97 -9.16 10.42
C SER A 106 -17.81 -9.76 11.23
N GLY A 107 -17.29 -10.93 10.85
CA GLY A 107 -16.15 -11.56 11.50
C GLY A 107 -14.85 -10.77 11.33
N ILE A 108 -14.62 -10.22 10.14
CA ILE A 108 -13.46 -9.35 9.86
C ILE A 108 -13.59 -8.04 10.66
N LEU A 109 -14.75 -7.39 10.60
CA LEU A 109 -15.01 -6.13 11.31
C LEU A 109 -14.90 -6.33 12.83
N SER A 110 -15.41 -7.44 13.37
CA SER A 110 -15.30 -7.76 14.80
C SER A 110 -13.86 -7.98 15.24
N ARG A 111 -13.00 -8.53 14.37
CA ARG A 111 -11.55 -8.68 14.66
C ARG A 111 -10.81 -7.35 14.57
N LEU A 112 -11.21 -6.49 13.64
CA LEU A 112 -10.54 -5.20 13.40
C LEU A 112 -10.90 -4.16 14.47
N PHE A 113 -12.16 -4.13 14.92
CA PHE A 113 -12.68 -3.14 15.86
C PHE A 113 -12.86 -3.67 17.29
N GLY A 114 -12.67 -4.98 17.49
CA GLY A 114 -12.88 -5.64 18.78
C GLY A 114 -14.37 -5.75 19.16
N ALA A 115 -14.70 -6.66 20.08
CA ALA A 115 -16.05 -6.80 20.64
C ALA A 115 -16.36 -5.69 21.68
N GLY A 116 -16.02 -4.45 21.34
CA GLY A 116 -16.32 -3.25 22.11
C GLY A 116 -17.28 -2.38 21.32
N ASP A 117 -18.25 -1.81 22.01
CA ASP A 117 -19.36 -0.97 21.53
C ASP A 117 -18.89 0.34 20.84
N ALA A 118 -18.13 0.21 19.76
CA ALA A 118 -17.70 1.31 18.90
C ALA A 118 -18.59 1.29 17.66
N ALA A 119 -19.81 1.81 17.82
CA ALA A 119 -20.74 2.02 16.73
C ALA A 119 -20.06 2.84 15.60
N VAL A 120 -19.81 2.17 14.47
CA VAL A 120 -19.40 2.82 13.22
C VAL A 120 -20.64 3.52 12.67
N PHE A 121 -20.79 4.80 13.01
CA PHE A 121 -21.83 5.65 12.41
C PHE A 121 -21.43 5.93 10.96
N ALA A 122 -22.00 5.20 10.01
CA ALA A 122 -21.99 5.57 8.62
C ALA A 122 -22.80 6.87 8.48
N HIS A 123 -22.11 7.98 8.24
CA HIS A 123 -22.74 9.24 7.89
C HIS A 123 -23.27 9.10 6.46
N GLU A 124 -24.56 8.80 6.31
CA GLU A 124 -25.26 8.97 5.05
C GLU A 124 -25.61 10.47 4.94
N GLU A 125 -24.81 11.22 4.19
CA GLU A 125 -25.25 12.53 3.70
C GLU A 125 -26.36 12.27 2.68
N LYS A 126 -27.61 12.36 3.15
CA LYS A 126 -28.77 12.34 2.29
C LYS A 126 -28.67 13.56 1.36
N PRO A 127 -28.63 13.41 0.03
CA PRO A 127 -28.65 14.56 -0.85
C PRO A 127 -29.93 15.34 -0.59
N GLU A 128 -29.80 16.65 -0.33
CA GLU A 128 -30.93 17.56 -0.17
C GLU A 128 -31.83 17.43 -1.41
N GLU A 129 -33.06 16.95 -1.20
CA GLU A 129 -34.13 17.02 -2.19
C GLU A 129 -34.45 18.51 -2.38
N THR A 130 -33.90 19.12 -3.42
CA THR A 130 -34.39 20.39 -3.91
C THR A 130 -35.77 20.15 -4.51
N ASP A 131 -36.80 20.60 -3.78
CA ASP A 131 -38.17 20.72 -4.24
C ASP A 131 -38.23 21.41 -5.61
N ALA A 132 -38.68 20.67 -6.62
CA ALA A 132 -39.18 21.23 -7.87
C ALA A 132 -40.43 20.45 -8.26
N GLU A 133 -41.59 21.02 -7.94
CA GLU A 133 -42.88 20.64 -8.51
C GLU A 133 -42.82 20.67 -10.05
N PRO A 134 -43.55 19.76 -10.72
CA PRO A 134 -44.47 20.27 -11.71
C PRO A 134 -45.85 19.61 -11.64
N ASP A 135 -46.83 20.52 -11.49
CA ASP A 135 -48.07 20.69 -12.24
C ASP A 135 -48.93 19.47 -12.62
N LYS A 136 -50.18 19.53 -12.14
CA LYS A 136 -51.29 18.62 -12.45
C LYS A 136 -52.24 19.30 -13.44
N GLU A 137 -52.24 18.86 -14.69
CA GLU A 137 -53.37 18.89 -15.65
C GLU A 137 -53.12 17.66 -16.56
N ASP A 138 -54.01 16.70 -16.86
CA ASP A 138 -55.44 16.65 -17.16
C ASP A 138 -56.00 15.25 -16.77
N GLY A 139 -57.29 14.98 -16.59
CA GLY A 139 -58.47 15.77 -16.84
C GLY A 139 -59.71 15.08 -16.27
N ALA A 140 -60.75 15.89 -16.05
CA ALA A 140 -62.09 15.49 -15.66
C ALA A 140 -63.06 15.77 -16.82
N LYS A 141 -63.93 14.82 -17.14
CA LYS A 141 -65.33 15.04 -17.54
C LYS A 141 -66.03 13.69 -17.70
N THR A 142 -66.94 13.38 -16.77
CA THR A 142 -68.42 13.48 -16.85
C THR A 142 -69.04 12.32 -17.60
#